data_AF-A0AAD7KPJ8-F1
#
_entry.id   AF-A0AAD7KPJ8-F1
#
_cell.length_a   1.000
_cell.length_b   1.000
_cell.length_c   1.000
_cell.angle_alpha   90.00
_cell.angle_beta   90.00
_cell.angle_gamma   90.00
#
_symmetry.space_group_name_H-M   'P 1'
#
loop_
_entity.id
_entity.type
_entity.pdbx_description
1 polymer ?
#
loop_
_entity_poly.entity_id
_entity_poly.type
_entity_poly.pdbx_seq_one_letter_code
_entity_poly.pdbx_strand_id
1 'polypeptide(L)'
;MPSSNDFPSANGPRPSTPTFFNNSFLNLEPGNPTMYESYWKKMGDKCTVVIKGSELLSYMTDENNVCWFMLPELNDAIERLHRLVGNAVTDGKHVVVGTGSTQLFQAALFALSSSDDSPQPLNVVAAAPYYSEYREEVEFLQSKLYKWAGDAHVYDKDEPCIEVVTSPNNPDGTLREPVVKKAKQGKLIHDLAYYWPHYTPITHMADHDIMLFTFSKCTGHAGSRIGWAIVKDKEVARKMTRFIQMSSIGVSRESQRRAAKLMEVVCESYENVKHIKSENFFHHSKDMLTEKWVKLREVVEQSVVFSLQKYPEGYCHFTGEISEPRPAFAWLKCNNGIDDCESYLRGLSIIARGGKRFGADPKYCRVSMVGKEDQFNELLRRLSNVTGNSKNEH
;
A
#
# COMPACT_ATOMS: atom_id res chain seq x y z
N MET A 1 50.08 31.59 -12.59
CA MET A 1 48.64 31.29 -12.65
C MET A 1 48.43 29.80 -12.49
N PRO A 2 47.89 29.39 -11.35
CA PRO A 2 46.86 28.35 -11.34
C PRO A 2 45.64 28.83 -10.56
N SER A 3 44.47 28.55 -11.13
CA SER A 3 43.14 28.91 -10.67
C SER A 3 42.71 28.07 -9.46
N SER A 4 42.50 28.72 -8.32
CA SER A 4 41.76 28.22 -7.16
C SER A 4 40.26 28.38 -7.41
N ASN A 5 39.54 27.28 -7.61
CA ASN A 5 38.08 27.27 -7.58
C ASN A 5 37.62 26.93 -6.14
N ASP A 6 37.44 27.97 -5.34
CA ASP A 6 36.67 27.90 -4.09
C ASP A 6 35.19 28.14 -4.41
N PHE A 7 34.34 27.16 -4.12
CA PHE A 7 32.89 27.36 -4.02
C PHE A 7 32.51 27.60 -2.55
N PRO A 8 31.87 28.71 -2.18
CA PRO A 8 31.41 28.92 -0.82
C PRO A 8 30.13 28.10 -0.56
N SER A 9 30.22 27.17 0.40
CA SER A 9 29.08 26.51 1.04
C SER A 9 28.31 27.52 1.90
N ALA A 10 27.11 27.89 1.47
CA ALA A 10 26.16 28.63 2.30
C ALA A 10 24.97 27.73 2.64
N ASN A 11 24.83 27.36 3.92
CA ASN A 11 23.54 27.24 4.62
C ASN A 11 23.81 26.90 6.10
N GLY A 12 23.72 27.93 6.96
CA GLY A 12 23.57 27.74 8.40
C GLY A 12 22.14 27.31 8.77
N PRO A 13 21.90 26.84 10.01
CA PRO A 13 20.59 26.35 10.44
C PRO A 13 19.61 27.51 10.61
N ARG A 14 18.45 27.46 9.94
CA ARG A 14 17.33 28.39 10.20
C ARG A 14 16.57 27.98 11.46
N PRO A 15 16.15 28.93 12.33
CA PRO A 15 15.36 28.60 13.51
C PRO A 15 13.94 28.15 13.13
N SER A 16 13.42 27.17 13.86
CA SER A 16 12.05 26.68 13.76
C SER A 16 11.04 27.76 14.14
N THR A 17 10.31 28.26 13.17
CA THR A 17 9.16 29.18 13.37
C THR A 17 7.88 28.33 13.53
N PRO A 18 6.98 28.66 14.47
CA PRO A 18 5.71 27.94 14.61
C PRO A 18 4.78 28.33 13.44
N THR A 19 4.44 27.35 12.59
CA THR A 19 3.54 27.55 11.46
C THR A 19 2.09 27.69 11.92
N PHE A 20 1.59 28.92 11.92
CA PHE A 20 0.15 29.21 11.85
C PHE A 20 -0.36 28.82 10.44
N PHE A 21 -1.17 27.77 10.35
CA PHE A 21 -1.78 27.30 9.09
C PHE A 21 -2.94 28.20 8.67
N ASN A 22 -2.65 29.32 8.00
CA ASN A 22 -3.65 30.09 7.26
C ASN A 22 -3.64 29.65 5.78
N ASN A 23 -4.77 29.13 5.29
CA ASN A 23 -5.11 28.94 3.87
C ASN A 23 -4.22 28.03 2.98
N SER A 24 -3.47 27.07 3.52
CA SER A 24 -2.82 26.05 2.67
C SER A 24 -3.77 24.91 2.27
N PHE A 25 -3.61 24.39 1.06
CA PHE A 25 -4.29 23.18 0.62
C PHE A 25 -3.85 21.99 1.49
N LEU A 26 -4.83 21.23 2.00
CA LEU A 26 -4.60 19.99 2.74
C LEU A 26 -4.50 18.84 1.74
N ASN A 27 -3.28 18.36 1.48
CA ASN A 27 -3.07 17.31 0.50
C ASN A 27 -3.19 15.90 1.11
N LEU A 28 -4.30 15.23 0.82
CA LEU A 28 -4.64 13.86 1.24
C LEU A 28 -4.80 12.91 0.05
N GLU A 29 -4.42 13.34 -1.16
CA GLU A 29 -4.41 12.49 -2.35
C GLU A 29 -3.39 11.35 -2.21
N PRO A 30 -2.13 11.58 -1.77
CA PRO A 30 -1.17 10.50 -1.58
C PRO A 30 -1.53 9.64 -0.38
N GLY A 31 -1.42 8.32 -0.54
CA GLY A 31 -1.45 7.40 0.59
C GLY A 31 -0.13 7.37 1.35
N ASN A 32 0.47 8.51 1.67
CA ASN A 32 1.75 8.57 2.38
C ASN A 32 1.55 8.17 3.86
N PRO A 33 2.11 7.05 4.32
CA PRO A 33 1.79 6.47 5.62
C PRO A 33 2.65 7.06 6.75
N THR A 34 2.56 8.37 6.95
CA THR A 34 3.36 9.11 7.95
C THR A 34 2.81 9.02 9.37
N MET A 35 1.62 8.45 9.57
CA MET A 35 1.04 8.26 10.92
C MET A 35 1.95 7.43 11.85
N TYR A 36 2.76 6.53 11.30
CA TYR A 36 3.61 5.61 12.07
C TYR A 36 4.91 6.26 12.61
N GLU A 37 5.16 7.54 12.29
CA GLU A 37 6.40 8.24 12.67
C GLU A 37 6.63 8.24 14.20
N SER A 38 5.58 8.47 14.98
CA SER A 38 5.65 8.51 16.45
C SER A 38 6.06 7.16 17.04
N TYR A 39 5.50 6.06 16.52
CA TYR A 39 5.87 4.70 16.92
C TYR A 39 7.37 4.45 16.71
N TRP A 40 7.87 4.72 15.51
CA TRP A 40 9.28 4.46 15.18
C TRP A 40 10.24 5.34 15.98
N LYS A 41 9.86 6.57 16.31
CA LYS A 41 10.63 7.42 17.23
C LYS A 41 10.71 6.83 18.64
N LYS A 42 9.61 6.26 19.16
CA LYS A 42 9.58 5.60 20.48
C LYS A 42 10.49 4.37 20.54
N MET A 43 10.65 3.65 19.43
CA MET A 43 11.52 2.47 19.38
C MET A 43 13.02 2.79 19.46
N GLY A 44 13.40 4.03 19.11
CA GLY A 44 14.76 4.56 19.31
C GLY A 44 15.85 3.67 18.70
N ASP A 45 16.92 3.45 19.48
CA ASP A 45 18.13 2.76 19.03
C ASP A 45 17.93 1.30 18.62
N LYS A 46 16.82 0.67 19.03
CA LYS A 46 16.47 -0.70 18.57
C LYS A 46 16.34 -0.78 17.05
N CYS A 47 15.96 0.33 16.42
CA CYS A 47 15.77 0.44 14.98
C CYS A 47 17.03 0.92 14.23
N THR A 48 18.10 1.27 14.92
CA THR A 48 19.31 1.80 14.30
C THR A 48 19.98 0.73 13.45
N VAL A 49 20.33 1.11 12.22
CA VAL A 49 21.08 0.26 11.28
C VAL A 49 22.42 0.92 11.01
N VAL A 50 23.50 0.20 11.26
CA VAL A 50 24.87 0.63 10.96
C VAL A 50 25.36 -0.18 9.77
N ILE A 51 25.80 0.51 8.71
CA ILE A 51 26.38 -0.10 7.51
C ILE A 51 27.79 0.49 7.36
N LYS A 52 28.81 -0.37 7.42
CA LYS A 52 30.21 0.05 7.23
C LYS A 52 30.49 0.26 5.75
N GLY A 53 31.46 1.13 5.43
CA GLY A 53 31.81 1.43 4.04
C GLY A 53 32.32 0.22 3.22
N SER A 54 32.72 -0.87 3.88
CA SER A 54 33.15 -2.11 3.24
C SER A 54 32.04 -3.16 3.08
N GLU A 55 30.83 -2.89 3.60
CA GLU A 55 29.72 -3.83 3.56
C GLU A 55 28.85 -3.61 2.31
N LEU A 56 28.12 -4.65 1.90
CA LEU A 56 27.11 -4.60 0.83
C LEU A 56 27.64 -4.16 -0.56
N LEU A 57 28.95 -4.27 -0.82
CA LEU A 57 29.59 -3.86 -2.08
C LEU A 57 29.23 -4.73 -3.30
N SER A 58 28.90 -6.01 -3.09
CA SER A 58 28.68 -6.97 -4.18
C SER A 58 27.28 -6.86 -4.79
N TYR A 59 27.19 -7.05 -6.11
CA TYR A 59 25.91 -7.27 -6.78
C TYR A 59 25.24 -8.57 -6.30
N MET A 60 26.03 -9.62 -6.07
CA MET A 60 25.54 -10.96 -5.78
C MET A 60 25.31 -11.18 -4.29
N THR A 61 24.33 -12.01 -3.94
CA THR A 61 24.15 -12.49 -2.56
C THR A 61 24.08 -14.00 -2.46
N ASP A 62 23.09 -14.62 -3.08
CA ASP A 62 22.95 -16.07 -3.08
C ASP A 62 22.53 -16.56 -4.45
N GLU A 63 23.47 -17.15 -5.19
CA GLU A 63 23.22 -17.69 -6.53
C GLU A 63 22.26 -18.88 -6.55
N ASN A 64 22.04 -19.53 -5.40
CA ASN A 64 21.13 -20.66 -5.29
C ASN A 64 19.67 -20.21 -5.08
N ASN A 65 19.46 -18.97 -4.62
CA ASN A 65 18.13 -18.41 -4.46
C ASN A 65 17.57 -17.99 -5.82
N VAL A 66 16.27 -18.27 -6.06
CA VAL A 66 15.57 -17.80 -7.27
C VAL A 66 15.72 -16.30 -7.42
N CYS A 67 15.64 -15.55 -6.32
CA CYS A 67 15.90 -14.13 -6.24
C CYS A 67 17.31 -13.86 -5.72
N TRP A 68 18.32 -14.07 -6.55
CA TRP A 68 19.74 -14.05 -6.18
C TRP A 68 20.26 -12.73 -5.56
N PHE A 69 19.53 -11.63 -5.78
CA PHE A 69 19.82 -10.31 -5.19
C PHE A 69 19.03 -10.03 -3.90
N MET A 70 18.40 -11.03 -3.29
CA MET A 70 17.76 -10.89 -1.98
C MET A 70 18.76 -11.18 -0.86
N LEU A 71 18.76 -10.36 0.19
CA LEU A 71 19.51 -10.64 1.42
C LEU A 71 18.81 -11.76 2.22
N PRO A 72 19.54 -12.78 2.71
CA PRO A 72 18.97 -13.84 3.55
C PRO A 72 18.20 -13.28 4.74
N GLU A 73 18.76 -12.25 5.40
CA GLU A 73 18.13 -11.63 6.57
C GLU A 73 16.79 -10.97 6.23
N LEU A 74 16.61 -10.51 4.99
CA LEU A 74 15.31 -10.00 4.53
C LEU A 74 14.32 -11.14 4.28
N ASN A 75 14.77 -12.25 3.67
CA ASN A 75 13.91 -13.41 3.47
C ASN A 75 13.39 -13.94 4.80
N ASP A 76 14.29 -14.15 5.76
CA ASP A 76 13.95 -14.65 7.10
C ASP A 76 13.00 -13.70 7.82
N ALA A 77 13.22 -12.38 7.70
CA ALA A 77 12.35 -11.38 8.29
C ALA A 77 10.95 -11.37 7.68
N ILE A 78 10.83 -11.55 6.35
CA ILE A 78 9.54 -11.65 5.65
C ILE A 78 8.78 -12.91 6.11
N GLU A 79 9.44 -14.07 6.13
CA GLU A 79 8.83 -15.32 6.56
C GLU A 79 8.38 -15.27 8.02
N ARG A 80 9.23 -14.75 8.92
CA ARG A 80 8.90 -14.58 10.34
C ARG A 80 7.72 -13.61 10.52
N LEU A 81 7.68 -12.52 9.75
CA LEU A 81 6.59 -11.55 9.81
C LEU A 81 5.25 -12.18 9.39
N HIS A 82 5.22 -12.94 8.30
CA HIS A 82 4.00 -13.64 7.86
C HIS A 82 3.58 -14.76 8.81
N ARG A 83 4.54 -15.48 9.39
CA ARG A 83 4.28 -16.50 10.42
C ARG A 83 3.67 -15.89 11.69
N LEU A 84 4.19 -14.74 12.11
CA LEU A 84 3.65 -13.99 13.26
C LEU A 84 2.22 -13.52 13.00
N VAL A 85 1.96 -12.93 11.83
CA VAL A 85 0.67 -12.31 11.53
C VAL A 85 -0.38 -13.36 11.14
N GLY A 86 0.03 -14.44 10.48
CA GLY A 86 -0.87 -15.46 9.95
C GLY A 86 -1.71 -14.97 8.77
N ASN A 87 -1.21 -14.01 7.98
CA ASN A 87 -1.93 -13.44 6.83
C ASN A 87 -1.59 -14.06 5.48
N ALA A 88 -0.52 -14.86 5.35
CA ALA A 88 -0.14 -15.49 4.09
C ALA A 88 0.59 -16.82 4.30
N VAL A 89 0.38 -17.76 3.38
CA VAL A 89 1.17 -18.99 3.27
C VAL A 89 2.48 -18.68 2.53
N THR A 90 3.60 -18.86 3.22
CA THR A 90 4.96 -18.74 2.66
C THR A 90 5.61 -20.09 2.35
N ASP A 91 5.23 -21.13 3.10
CA ASP A 91 5.86 -22.46 3.00
C ASP A 91 5.67 -23.05 1.59
N GLY A 92 6.75 -23.59 1.02
CA GLY A 92 6.75 -24.18 -0.32
C GLY A 92 6.64 -23.17 -1.48
N LYS A 93 6.74 -21.86 -1.22
CA LYS A 93 6.71 -20.80 -2.23
C LYS A 93 8.06 -20.09 -2.36
N HIS A 94 8.16 -19.19 -3.34
CA HIS A 94 9.35 -18.41 -3.63
C HIS A 94 9.11 -16.93 -3.31
N VAL A 95 10.09 -16.28 -2.69
CA VAL A 95 10.04 -14.83 -2.42
C VAL A 95 10.88 -14.09 -3.46
N VAL A 96 10.30 -13.05 -4.07
CA VAL A 96 10.99 -12.13 -4.98
C VAL A 96 10.90 -10.71 -4.40
N VAL A 97 12.04 -10.11 -4.07
CA VAL A 97 12.10 -8.72 -3.58
C VAL A 97 12.10 -7.74 -4.75
N GLY A 98 11.42 -6.60 -4.59
CA GLY A 98 11.41 -5.52 -5.58
C GLY A 98 11.43 -4.13 -4.95
N THR A 99 11.66 -3.12 -5.78
CA THR A 99 11.69 -1.69 -5.44
C THR A 99 10.27 -1.17 -5.20
N GLY A 100 9.63 -1.69 -4.15
CA GLY A 100 8.20 -1.54 -3.87
C GLY A 100 7.32 -2.52 -4.66
N SER A 101 6.06 -2.63 -4.25
CA SER A 101 5.06 -3.47 -4.96
C SER A 101 4.87 -3.02 -6.42
N THR A 102 5.04 -1.73 -6.72
CA THR A 102 5.01 -1.17 -8.08
C THR A 102 5.94 -1.91 -9.05
N GLN A 103 7.21 -2.14 -8.70
CA GLN A 103 8.13 -2.88 -9.58
C GLN A 103 7.71 -4.36 -9.70
N LEU A 104 7.19 -4.95 -8.62
CA LEU A 104 6.76 -6.34 -8.59
C LEU A 104 5.49 -6.57 -9.41
N PHE A 105 4.58 -5.61 -9.44
CA PHE A 105 3.40 -5.63 -10.30
C PHE A 105 3.81 -5.71 -11.78
N GLN A 106 4.73 -4.83 -12.21
CA GLN A 106 5.28 -4.87 -13.57
C GLN A 106 6.02 -6.18 -13.86
N ALA A 107 6.79 -6.69 -12.88
CA ALA A 107 7.49 -7.97 -13.00
C ALA A 107 6.51 -9.14 -13.17
N ALA A 108 5.40 -9.14 -12.42
CA ALA A 108 4.36 -10.15 -12.51
C ALA A 108 3.63 -10.09 -13.86
N LEU A 109 3.28 -8.88 -14.34
CA LEU A 109 2.70 -8.69 -15.67
C LEU A 109 3.62 -9.23 -16.76
N PHE A 110 4.92 -8.91 -16.69
CA PHE A 110 5.92 -9.46 -17.61
C PHE A 110 5.99 -10.98 -17.52
N ALA A 111 6.13 -11.55 -16.32
CA ALA A 111 6.30 -12.99 -16.12
C ALA A 111 5.10 -13.79 -16.65
N LEU A 112 3.89 -13.31 -16.36
CA LEU A 112 2.66 -13.95 -16.80
C LEU A 112 2.44 -13.80 -18.30
N SER A 113 2.85 -12.69 -18.91
CA SER A 113 2.61 -12.42 -20.34
C SER A 113 3.70 -12.96 -21.26
N SER A 114 4.89 -13.27 -20.73
CA SER A 114 6.05 -13.75 -21.51
C SER A 114 6.06 -15.27 -21.70
N SER A 115 4.89 -15.87 -21.95
CA SER A 115 4.80 -17.30 -22.29
C SER A 115 4.45 -17.43 -23.77
N ASP A 116 5.14 -18.30 -24.50
CA ASP A 116 5.04 -18.41 -25.96
C ASP A 116 3.61 -18.73 -26.43
N ASP A 117 2.84 -19.42 -25.59
CA ASP A 117 1.45 -19.80 -25.89
C ASP A 117 0.40 -18.71 -25.54
N SER A 118 0.81 -17.59 -24.94
CA SER A 118 -0.13 -16.54 -24.54
C SER A 118 -0.44 -15.60 -25.71
N PRO A 119 -1.73 -15.26 -25.96
CA PRO A 119 -2.06 -14.27 -26.97
C PRO A 119 -1.45 -12.92 -26.57
N GLN A 120 -0.81 -12.26 -27.52
CA GLN A 120 -0.19 -10.95 -27.31
C GLN A 120 -0.93 -9.86 -28.08
N PRO A 121 -1.38 -8.78 -27.43
CA PRO A 121 -1.23 -8.49 -26.00
C PRO A 121 -2.27 -9.21 -25.12
N LEU A 122 -1.84 -9.68 -23.94
CA LEU A 122 -2.70 -10.27 -22.92
C LEU A 122 -3.55 -9.18 -22.23
N ASN A 123 -4.84 -9.44 -22.04
CA ASN A 123 -5.74 -8.48 -21.40
C ASN A 123 -5.45 -8.40 -19.90
N VAL A 124 -5.34 -7.18 -19.34
CA VAL A 124 -5.21 -6.94 -17.90
C VAL A 124 -6.47 -6.23 -17.40
N VAL A 125 -7.15 -6.80 -16.41
CA VAL A 125 -8.38 -6.26 -15.85
C VAL A 125 -8.29 -6.16 -14.33
N ALA A 126 -9.07 -5.25 -13.74
CA ALA A 126 -9.28 -5.19 -12.30
C ALA A 126 -10.73 -4.77 -12.02
N ALA A 127 -11.34 -5.29 -10.96
CA ALA A 127 -12.73 -4.97 -10.63
C ALA A 127 -12.87 -3.52 -10.17
N ALA A 128 -13.76 -2.73 -10.77
CA ALA A 128 -13.99 -1.35 -10.35
C ALA A 128 -14.80 -1.28 -9.04
N PRO A 129 -14.54 -0.30 -8.14
CA PRO A 129 -13.38 0.59 -8.16
C PRO A 129 -12.08 -0.18 -7.90
N TYR A 130 -11.03 0.12 -8.67
CA TYR A 130 -9.70 -0.49 -8.57
C TYR A 130 -8.63 0.57 -8.31
N TYR A 131 -7.43 0.16 -7.88
CA TYR A 131 -6.33 1.09 -7.64
C TYR A 131 -6.03 1.91 -8.90
N SER A 132 -6.13 3.23 -8.78
CA SER A 132 -6.11 4.14 -9.92
C SER A 132 -4.85 4.09 -10.78
N GLU A 133 -3.71 3.65 -10.23
CA GLU A 133 -2.45 3.60 -10.99
C GLU A 133 -2.34 2.34 -11.86
N TYR A 134 -3.17 1.31 -11.71
CA TYR A 134 -3.01 0.07 -12.49
C TYR A 134 -3.09 0.32 -14.00
N ARG A 135 -4.04 1.15 -14.45
CA ARG A 135 -4.14 1.48 -15.86
C ARG A 135 -2.87 2.17 -16.36
N GLU A 136 -2.40 3.18 -15.64
CA GLU A 136 -1.20 3.92 -16.01
C GLU A 136 0.03 3.00 -15.99
N GLU A 137 0.22 2.20 -14.94
CA GLU A 137 1.33 1.24 -14.84
C GLU A 137 1.33 0.18 -15.96
N VAL A 138 0.15 -0.25 -16.43
CA VAL A 138 0.01 -1.18 -17.57
C VAL A 138 0.30 -0.50 -18.90
N GLU A 139 -0.17 0.73 -19.11
CA GLU A 139 -0.09 1.43 -20.40
C GLU A 139 1.24 2.20 -20.58
N PHE A 140 1.90 2.62 -19.50
CA PHE A 140 3.03 3.55 -19.51
C PHE A 140 4.22 3.09 -20.37
N LEU A 141 4.55 1.80 -20.31
CA LEU A 141 5.69 1.24 -21.07
C LEU A 141 5.36 0.90 -22.53
N GLN A 142 4.11 1.07 -22.96
CA GLN A 142 3.64 0.69 -24.30
C GLN A 142 4.04 -0.75 -24.69
N SER A 143 3.95 -1.67 -23.73
CA SER A 143 4.33 -3.07 -23.90
C SER A 143 3.50 -3.74 -24.98
N LYS A 144 4.12 -4.60 -25.78
CA LYS A 144 3.41 -5.50 -26.72
C LYS A 144 2.85 -6.75 -26.04
N LEU A 145 3.28 -7.03 -24.81
CA LEU A 145 2.96 -8.27 -24.10
C LEU A 145 1.57 -8.24 -23.45
N TYR A 146 1.12 -7.07 -23.02
CA TYR A 146 -0.11 -6.89 -22.26
C TYR A 146 -0.75 -5.54 -22.54
N LYS A 147 -2.06 -5.43 -22.32
CA LYS A 147 -2.83 -4.18 -22.46
C LYS A 147 -3.89 -4.06 -21.38
N TRP A 148 -4.23 -2.83 -21.02
CA TRP A 148 -5.35 -2.57 -20.13
C TRP A 148 -6.67 -2.90 -20.83
N ALA A 149 -7.53 -3.67 -20.16
CA ALA A 149 -8.81 -4.15 -20.69
C ALA A 149 -10.02 -3.74 -19.83
N GLY A 150 -9.80 -2.90 -18.80
CA GLY A 150 -10.87 -2.27 -18.04
C GLY A 150 -11.38 -3.06 -16.84
N ASP A 151 -12.67 -2.87 -16.56
CA ASP A 151 -13.33 -3.42 -15.37
C ASP A 151 -13.59 -4.92 -15.49
N ALA A 152 -13.07 -5.68 -14.52
CA ALA A 152 -13.23 -7.13 -14.45
C ALA A 152 -14.70 -7.56 -14.26
N HIS A 153 -15.56 -6.74 -13.66
CA HIS A 153 -16.98 -7.08 -13.45
C HIS A 153 -17.77 -7.26 -14.75
N VAL A 154 -17.40 -6.51 -15.79
CA VAL A 154 -18.07 -6.53 -17.10
C VAL A 154 -17.23 -7.24 -18.17
N TYR A 155 -16.12 -7.84 -17.78
CA TYR A 155 -15.27 -8.58 -18.72
C TYR A 155 -15.90 -9.94 -19.05
N ASP A 156 -16.52 -10.01 -20.22
CA ASP A 156 -17.30 -11.16 -20.70
C ASP A 156 -16.62 -11.94 -21.85
N LYS A 157 -15.44 -11.47 -22.28
CA LYS A 157 -14.66 -12.07 -23.37
C LYS A 157 -14.12 -13.43 -22.96
N ASP A 158 -14.27 -14.40 -23.86
CA ASP A 158 -13.64 -15.73 -23.77
C ASP A 158 -12.17 -15.68 -24.24
N GLU A 159 -11.41 -14.73 -23.71
CA GLU A 159 -10.00 -14.47 -24.01
C GLU A 159 -9.16 -14.59 -22.73
N PRO A 160 -7.94 -15.16 -22.78
CA PRO A 160 -7.01 -15.15 -21.65
C PRO A 160 -6.78 -13.74 -21.11
N CYS A 161 -6.76 -13.61 -19.78
CA CYS A 161 -6.51 -12.34 -19.11
C CYS A 161 -5.71 -12.53 -17.82
N ILE A 162 -5.10 -11.44 -17.37
CA ILE A 162 -4.60 -11.27 -16.00
C ILE A 162 -5.65 -10.46 -15.25
N GLU A 163 -6.24 -11.04 -14.21
CA GLU A 163 -7.07 -10.32 -13.26
C GLU A 163 -6.23 -9.88 -12.06
N VAL A 164 -6.26 -8.58 -11.76
CA VAL A 164 -5.58 -7.99 -10.61
C VAL A 164 -6.59 -7.81 -9.48
N VAL A 165 -6.39 -8.54 -8.39
CA VAL A 165 -7.28 -8.58 -7.23
C VAL A 165 -6.61 -7.88 -6.06
N THR A 166 -7.06 -6.67 -5.73
CA THR A 166 -6.57 -5.94 -4.55
C THR A 166 -7.46 -6.27 -3.34
N SER A 167 -6.88 -6.81 -2.27
CA SER A 167 -7.64 -7.22 -1.08
C SER A 167 -6.82 -7.02 0.20
N PRO A 168 -7.24 -6.14 1.14
CA PRO A 168 -8.28 -5.12 1.03
C PRO A 168 -8.04 -4.17 -0.15
N ASN A 169 -9.13 -3.79 -0.80
CA ASN A 169 -9.10 -3.01 -2.02
C ASN A 169 -8.70 -1.54 -1.79
N ASN A 170 -8.15 -0.93 -2.83
CA ASN A 170 -7.93 0.51 -2.93
C ASN A 170 -8.85 1.03 -4.03
N PRO A 171 -9.86 1.84 -3.72
CA PRO A 171 -9.88 2.79 -2.60
C PRO A 171 -10.76 2.39 -1.41
N ASP A 172 -11.64 1.41 -1.56
CA ASP A 172 -12.78 1.19 -0.69
C ASP A 172 -12.52 0.24 0.49
N GLY A 173 -11.34 -0.37 0.60
CA GLY A 173 -11.00 -1.26 1.71
C GLY A 173 -11.80 -2.56 1.78
N THR A 174 -12.55 -2.91 0.73
CA THR A 174 -13.31 -4.17 0.67
C THR A 174 -12.37 -5.36 0.51
N LEU A 175 -12.64 -6.46 1.20
CA LEU A 175 -12.00 -7.75 0.89
C LEU A 175 -12.59 -8.25 -0.43
N ARG A 176 -11.71 -8.72 -1.33
CA ARG A 176 -12.08 -9.11 -2.69
C ARG A 176 -11.53 -10.47 -3.08
N GLU A 177 -12.29 -11.10 -3.95
CA GLU A 177 -11.99 -12.34 -4.66
C GLU A 177 -12.03 -12.08 -6.17
N PRO A 178 -11.45 -12.95 -7.01
CA PRO A 178 -11.57 -12.86 -8.46
C PRO A 178 -13.03 -12.89 -8.93
N VAL A 179 -13.36 -12.10 -9.96
CA VAL A 179 -14.72 -11.97 -10.50
C VAL A 179 -14.87 -12.41 -11.96
N VAL A 180 -13.77 -12.60 -12.69
CA VAL A 180 -13.82 -13.04 -14.09
C VAL A 180 -14.19 -14.52 -14.18
N LYS A 181 -15.38 -14.82 -14.73
CA LYS A 181 -15.93 -16.19 -14.76
C LYS A 181 -15.55 -17.02 -15.99
N LYS A 182 -15.32 -16.37 -17.14
CA LYS A 182 -15.22 -17.05 -18.46
C LYS A 182 -13.81 -17.14 -19.01
N ALA A 183 -12.79 -16.63 -18.33
CA ALA A 183 -11.44 -16.65 -18.87
C ALA A 183 -10.90 -18.09 -18.90
N LYS A 184 -10.72 -18.64 -20.12
CA LYS A 184 -10.14 -19.96 -20.39
C LYS A 184 -8.83 -20.27 -19.63
N GLN A 185 -8.04 -19.23 -19.32
CA GLN A 185 -6.76 -19.32 -18.61
C GLN A 185 -6.53 -18.06 -17.76
N GLY A 186 -7.50 -17.71 -16.90
CA GLY A 186 -7.36 -16.53 -16.02
C GLY A 186 -6.13 -16.65 -15.12
N LYS A 187 -5.19 -15.71 -15.27
CA LYS A 187 -4.01 -15.58 -14.39
C LYS A 187 -4.33 -14.55 -13.32
N LEU A 188 -3.96 -14.79 -12.08
CA LEU A 188 -4.33 -13.92 -10.96
C LEU A 188 -3.09 -13.27 -10.34
N ILE A 189 -3.16 -11.96 -10.12
CA ILE A 189 -2.23 -11.23 -9.26
C ILE A 189 -3.01 -10.72 -8.07
N HIS A 190 -2.68 -11.18 -6.86
CA HIS A 190 -3.30 -10.68 -5.63
C HIS A 190 -2.41 -9.59 -5.04
N ASP A 191 -2.90 -8.35 -5.05
CA ASP A 191 -2.24 -7.22 -4.37
C ASP A 191 -2.77 -7.12 -2.93
N LEU A 192 -1.95 -7.59 -2.00
CA LEU A 192 -2.26 -7.71 -0.58
C LEU A 192 -1.53 -6.63 0.24
N ALA A 193 -1.24 -5.47 -0.37
CA ALA A 193 -0.55 -4.36 0.27
C ALA A 193 -1.18 -3.93 1.62
N TYR A 194 -2.50 -4.04 1.75
CA TYR A 194 -3.26 -3.66 2.94
C TYR A 194 -3.73 -4.84 3.81
N TYR A 195 -3.33 -6.08 3.50
CA TYR A 195 -3.79 -7.27 4.25
C TYR A 195 -2.98 -7.45 5.55
N TRP A 196 -3.12 -6.48 6.45
CA TRP A 196 -2.45 -6.40 7.74
C TRP A 196 -3.45 -6.08 8.87
N PRO A 197 -3.20 -6.53 10.12
CA PRO A 197 -4.18 -6.47 11.20
C PRO A 197 -4.66 -5.06 11.56
N HIS A 198 -3.85 -4.05 11.30
CA HIS A 198 -4.21 -2.65 11.56
C HIS A 198 -5.16 -2.05 10.52
N TYR A 199 -5.33 -2.67 9.36
CA TYR A 199 -6.31 -2.23 8.34
C TYR A 199 -7.55 -3.10 8.29
N THR A 200 -7.42 -4.41 8.52
CA THR A 200 -8.51 -5.38 8.37
C THR A 200 -8.33 -6.57 9.30
N PRO A 201 -9.42 -7.23 9.75
CA PRO A 201 -9.33 -8.54 10.37
C PRO A 201 -8.60 -9.54 9.46
N ILE A 202 -7.65 -10.28 10.04
CA ILE A 202 -7.01 -11.41 9.37
C ILE A 202 -7.91 -12.63 9.56
N THR A 203 -8.73 -12.92 8.55
CA THR A 203 -9.75 -13.98 8.61
C THR A 203 -9.21 -15.34 8.17
N HIS A 204 -8.14 -15.36 7.40
CA HIS A 204 -7.45 -16.56 6.95
C HIS A 204 -6.05 -16.23 6.43
N MET A 205 -5.20 -17.24 6.31
CA MET A 205 -3.94 -17.12 5.59
C MET A 205 -4.22 -17.10 4.08
N ALA A 206 -3.82 -16.04 3.38
CA ALA A 206 -3.93 -15.99 1.93
C ALA A 206 -3.00 -17.03 1.27
N ASP A 207 -3.53 -17.79 0.32
CA ASP A 207 -2.80 -18.87 -0.37
C ASP A 207 -3.01 -18.82 -1.89
N HIS A 208 -2.59 -17.72 -2.50
CA HIS A 208 -2.71 -17.52 -3.95
C HIS A 208 -1.39 -17.76 -4.68
N ASP A 209 -1.45 -17.82 -6.01
CA ASP A 209 -0.30 -18.11 -6.89
C ASP A 209 0.72 -16.97 -6.91
N ILE A 210 0.27 -15.72 -6.92
CA ILE A 210 1.10 -14.51 -6.81
C ILE A 210 0.45 -13.58 -5.80
N MET A 211 1.17 -13.30 -4.72
CA MET A 211 0.74 -12.38 -3.66
C MET A 211 1.75 -11.27 -3.51
N LEU A 212 1.33 -10.02 -3.72
CA LEU A 212 2.19 -8.84 -3.62
C LEU A 212 1.99 -8.14 -2.29
N PHE A 213 3.10 -7.79 -1.64
CA PHE A 213 3.12 -7.04 -0.39
C PHE A 213 4.09 -5.86 -0.50
N THR A 214 3.90 -4.86 0.35
CA THR A 214 4.83 -3.73 0.44
C THR A 214 5.12 -3.33 1.87
N PHE A 215 6.40 -3.05 2.12
CA PHE A 215 6.88 -2.48 3.36
C PHE A 215 6.24 -1.11 3.65
N SER A 216 5.90 -0.37 2.58
CA SER A 216 5.26 0.95 2.66
C SER A 216 4.00 0.93 3.51
N LYS A 217 3.11 -0.03 3.25
CA LYS A 217 1.79 -0.10 3.88
C LYS A 217 1.80 -0.99 5.11
N CYS A 218 2.72 -1.95 5.19
CA CYS A 218 2.98 -2.70 6.40
C CYS A 218 3.46 -1.78 7.54
N THR A 219 4.59 -1.08 7.37
CA THR A 219 5.28 -0.41 8.49
C THR A 219 5.37 1.12 8.38
N GLY A 220 4.93 1.71 7.27
CA GLY A 220 5.04 3.16 7.04
C GLY A 220 6.28 3.61 6.28
N HIS A 221 7.19 2.70 5.97
CA HIS A 221 8.48 3.04 5.35
C HIS A 221 8.41 3.14 3.82
N ALA A 222 7.50 3.99 3.33
CA ALA A 222 7.27 4.16 1.89
C ALA A 222 8.52 4.60 1.13
N GLY A 223 9.39 5.41 1.75
CA GLY A 223 10.65 5.87 1.17
C GLY A 223 11.74 4.81 1.04
N SER A 224 11.64 3.68 1.75
CA SER A 224 12.60 2.57 1.61
C SER A 224 12.43 1.79 0.32
N ARG A 225 11.30 1.98 -0.39
CA ARG A 225 11.02 1.31 -1.67
C ARG A 225 11.24 -0.21 -1.60
N ILE A 226 10.70 -0.88 -0.57
CA ILE A 226 10.73 -2.34 -0.46
C ILE A 226 9.32 -2.91 -0.65
N GLY A 227 9.24 -3.92 -1.51
CA GLY A 227 8.10 -4.83 -1.62
C GLY A 227 8.61 -6.25 -1.84
N TRP A 228 7.73 -7.22 -1.65
CA TRP A 228 8.03 -8.61 -1.93
C TRP A 228 6.82 -9.30 -2.54
N ALA A 229 7.08 -10.22 -3.45
CA ALA A 229 6.08 -11.14 -3.99
C ALA A 229 6.32 -12.52 -3.41
N ILE A 230 5.26 -13.17 -2.95
CA ILE A 230 5.25 -14.61 -2.64
C ILE A 230 4.64 -15.30 -3.86
N VAL A 231 5.41 -16.17 -4.50
CA VAL A 231 5.10 -16.76 -5.80
C VAL A 231 5.17 -18.27 -5.71
N LYS A 232 4.07 -18.94 -6.06
CA LYS A 232 3.97 -20.40 -6.02
C LYS A 232 4.77 -21.09 -7.13
N ASP A 233 4.64 -20.59 -8.35
CA ASP A 233 5.32 -21.17 -9.52
C ASP A 233 6.77 -20.65 -9.62
N LYS A 234 7.73 -21.58 -9.62
CA LYS A 234 9.16 -21.27 -9.70
C LYS A 234 9.58 -20.58 -11.00
N GLU A 235 8.98 -20.94 -12.13
CA GLU A 235 9.26 -20.31 -13.43
C GLU A 235 8.70 -18.89 -13.48
N VAL A 236 7.51 -18.66 -12.92
CA VAL A 236 6.99 -17.30 -12.77
C VAL A 236 7.93 -16.47 -11.89
N ALA A 237 8.36 -17.00 -10.75
CA ALA A 237 9.32 -16.32 -9.87
C ALA A 237 10.63 -16.00 -10.60
N ARG A 238 11.19 -16.94 -11.37
CA ARG A 238 12.39 -16.73 -12.20
C ARG A 238 12.20 -15.62 -13.24
N LYS A 239 11.06 -15.59 -13.94
CA LYS A 239 10.74 -14.54 -14.91
C LYS A 239 10.59 -13.17 -14.23
N MET A 240 9.98 -13.12 -13.04
CA MET A 240 9.91 -11.89 -12.23
C MET A 240 11.31 -11.41 -11.82
N THR A 241 12.16 -12.31 -11.31
CA THR A 241 13.57 -11.98 -10.99
C THR A 241 14.31 -11.50 -12.22
N ARG A 242 14.11 -12.13 -13.39
CA ARG A 242 14.71 -11.72 -14.66
C ARG A 242 14.30 -10.30 -15.05
N PHE A 243 13.02 -9.94 -14.91
CA PHE A 243 12.55 -8.58 -15.15
C PHE A 243 13.29 -7.58 -14.24
N ILE A 244 13.35 -7.85 -12.94
CA ILE A 244 13.99 -6.96 -11.97
C ILE A 244 15.50 -6.82 -12.27
N GLN A 245 16.18 -7.95 -12.55
CA GLN A 245 17.57 -7.95 -12.99
C GLN A 245 17.78 -7.02 -14.19
N MET A 246 16.94 -7.13 -15.23
CA MET A 246 17.10 -6.32 -16.44
C MET A 246 16.71 -4.86 -16.25
N SER A 247 15.78 -4.57 -15.33
CA SER A 247 15.30 -3.21 -15.08
C SER A 247 16.22 -2.39 -14.15
N SER A 248 16.85 -3.04 -13.16
CA SER A 248 17.58 -2.33 -12.09
C SER A 248 18.74 -3.09 -11.47
N ILE A 249 19.08 -4.30 -11.97
CA ILE A 249 20.12 -5.17 -11.40
C ILE A 249 19.85 -5.48 -9.90
N GLY A 250 18.59 -5.76 -9.59
CA GLY A 250 18.16 -6.07 -8.23
C GLY A 250 17.63 -4.86 -7.46
N VAL A 251 17.77 -4.90 -6.12
CA VAL A 251 17.18 -3.94 -5.17
C VAL A 251 18.25 -3.49 -4.17
N SER A 252 18.27 -2.19 -3.81
CA SER A 252 19.25 -1.60 -2.87
C SER A 252 19.43 -2.46 -1.61
N ARG A 253 20.68 -2.81 -1.33
CA ARG A 253 21.07 -3.68 -0.21
C ARG A 253 20.84 -2.99 1.13
N GLU A 254 21.07 -1.69 1.18
CA GLU A 254 20.83 -0.84 2.34
C GLU A 254 19.33 -0.81 2.68
N SER A 255 18.49 -0.69 1.66
CA SER A 255 17.03 -0.73 1.82
C SER A 255 16.55 -2.09 2.33
N GLN A 256 17.12 -3.18 1.81
CA GLN A 256 16.85 -4.54 2.29
C GLN A 256 17.29 -4.73 3.75
N ARG A 257 18.53 -4.33 4.09
CA ARG A 257 19.09 -4.41 5.45
C ARG A 257 18.25 -3.64 6.46
N ARG A 258 17.84 -2.41 6.10
CA ARG A 258 16.98 -1.57 6.93
C ARG A 258 15.59 -2.20 7.10
N ALA A 259 14.98 -2.72 6.04
CA ALA A 259 13.69 -3.37 6.12
C ALA A 259 13.72 -4.62 7.00
N ALA A 260 14.73 -5.49 6.83
CA ALA A 260 14.95 -6.68 7.65
C ALA A 260 15.03 -6.33 9.13
N LYS A 261 15.85 -5.33 9.50
CA LYS A 261 16.00 -4.91 10.89
C LYS A 261 14.69 -4.42 11.51
N LEU A 262 13.92 -3.62 10.77
CA LEU A 262 12.67 -3.06 11.27
C LEU A 262 11.58 -4.13 11.40
N MET A 263 11.53 -5.11 10.48
CA MET A 263 10.63 -6.27 10.58
C MET A 263 11.00 -7.16 11.77
N GLU A 264 12.29 -7.38 12.01
CA GLU A 264 12.80 -8.09 13.18
C GLU A 264 12.33 -7.42 14.48
N VAL A 265 12.52 -6.09 14.60
CA VAL A 265 12.05 -5.32 15.76
C VAL A 265 10.54 -5.45 15.97
N VAL A 266 9.74 -5.48 14.90
CA VAL A 266 8.30 -5.77 15.00
C VAL A 266 8.09 -7.17 15.57
N CYS A 267 8.73 -8.19 15.01
CA CYS A 267 8.52 -9.57 15.44
C CYS A 267 8.94 -9.81 16.89
N GLU A 268 10.11 -9.30 17.30
CA GLU A 268 10.62 -9.42 18.66
C GLU A 268 9.70 -8.77 19.70
N SER A 269 8.99 -7.69 19.34
CA SER A 269 8.01 -7.06 20.25
C SER A 269 6.85 -7.99 20.62
N TYR A 270 6.51 -8.97 19.77
CA TYR A 270 5.43 -9.93 20.01
C TYR A 270 5.87 -11.19 20.75
N GLU A 271 7.15 -11.49 20.77
CA GLU A 271 7.69 -12.67 21.48
C GLU A 271 7.96 -12.39 22.96
N ASN A 272 8.11 -11.12 23.33
CA ASN A 272 8.45 -10.73 24.69
C ASN A 272 7.21 -10.59 25.58
N VAL A 273 7.02 -11.58 26.47
CA VAL A 273 5.89 -11.72 27.40
C VAL A 273 5.72 -10.52 28.35
N LYS A 274 6.75 -9.70 28.56
CA LYS A 274 6.71 -8.54 29.46
C LYS A 274 6.14 -7.26 28.83
N HIS A 275 5.91 -7.23 27.52
CA HIS A 275 5.39 -6.05 26.84
C HIS A 275 3.86 -5.96 26.89
N ILE A 276 3.38 -4.73 27.04
CA ILE A 276 1.95 -4.42 26.94
C ILE A 276 1.55 -4.56 25.47
N LYS A 277 0.58 -5.42 25.16
CA LYS A 277 0.15 -5.70 23.77
C LYS A 277 -0.13 -4.43 22.94
N SER A 278 -0.73 -3.40 23.54
CA SER A 278 -1.02 -2.12 22.86
C SER A 278 0.21 -1.32 22.45
N GLU A 279 1.40 -1.65 22.97
CA GLU A 279 2.66 -1.07 22.53
C GLU A 279 3.25 -1.79 21.32
N ASN A 280 2.74 -2.97 20.95
CA ASN A 280 3.24 -3.70 19.80
C ASN A 280 2.71 -3.08 18.50
N PHE A 281 3.55 -3.06 17.46
CA PHE A 281 3.32 -2.27 16.24
C PHE A 281 1.90 -2.38 15.66
N PHE A 282 1.42 -3.60 15.36
CA PHE A 282 0.10 -3.79 14.78
C PHE A 282 -1.08 -3.40 15.70
N HIS A 283 -0.98 -3.64 17.01
CA HIS A 283 -2.03 -3.21 17.95
C HIS A 283 -2.04 -1.69 18.10
N HIS A 284 -0.86 -1.08 18.31
CA HIS A 284 -0.73 0.37 18.34
C HIS A 284 -1.28 1.05 17.08
N SER A 285 -0.94 0.50 15.91
CA SER A 285 -1.40 0.99 14.61
C SER A 285 -2.91 0.82 14.42
N LYS A 286 -3.47 -0.31 14.87
CA LYS A 286 -4.92 -0.58 14.87
C LYS A 286 -5.65 0.43 15.75
N ASP A 287 -5.14 0.72 16.94
CA ASP A 287 -5.75 1.67 17.88
C ASP A 287 -5.77 3.08 17.28
N MET A 288 -4.63 3.54 16.75
CA MET A 288 -4.53 4.82 16.06
C MET A 288 -5.53 4.95 14.92
N LEU A 289 -5.61 3.93 14.05
CA LEU A 289 -6.50 4.00 12.90
C LEU A 289 -7.98 3.89 13.32
N THR A 290 -8.26 3.11 14.37
CA THR A 290 -9.59 3.03 14.98
C THR A 290 -10.04 4.38 15.50
N GLU A 291 -9.21 5.09 16.26
CA GLU A 291 -9.52 6.44 16.75
C GLU A 291 -9.83 7.41 15.60
N LYS A 292 -9.02 7.39 14.54
CA LYS A 292 -9.28 8.22 13.35
C LYS A 292 -10.59 7.87 12.66
N TRP A 293 -10.91 6.59 12.50
CA TRP A 293 -12.17 6.19 11.88
C TRP A 293 -13.40 6.54 12.72
N VAL A 294 -13.32 6.41 14.05
CA VAL A 294 -14.40 6.83 14.96
C VAL A 294 -14.68 8.33 14.78
N LYS A 295 -13.65 9.17 14.92
CA LYS A 295 -13.81 10.63 14.78
C LYS A 295 -14.31 11.04 13.38
N LEU A 296 -13.83 10.38 12.32
CA LEU A 296 -14.31 10.66 10.96
C LEU A 296 -15.78 10.29 10.80
N ARG A 297 -16.21 9.12 11.31
CA ARG A 297 -17.62 8.70 11.24
C ARG A 297 -18.52 9.68 11.99
N GLU A 298 -18.14 10.11 13.19
CA GLU A 298 -18.90 11.10 13.95
C GLU A 298 -19.16 12.40 13.15
N VAL A 299 -18.13 12.91 12.44
CA VAL A 299 -18.28 14.09 11.58
C VAL A 299 -19.16 13.81 10.37
N VAL A 300 -18.98 12.67 9.71
CA VAL A 300 -19.75 12.32 8.50
C VAL A 300 -21.21 11.99 8.82
N GLU A 301 -21.50 11.35 9.95
CA GLU A 301 -22.87 11.02 10.40
C GLU A 301 -23.70 12.26 10.75
N GLN A 302 -23.04 13.38 11.11
CA GLN A 302 -23.69 14.68 11.30
C GLN A 302 -23.89 15.43 9.96
N SER A 303 -23.33 14.92 8.87
CA SER A 303 -23.42 15.53 7.53
C SER A 303 -24.57 14.96 6.71
N VAL A 304 -25.29 15.84 6.02
CA VAL A 304 -26.12 15.44 4.87
C VAL A 304 -25.32 15.42 3.56
N VAL A 305 -24.13 16.04 3.55
CA VAL A 305 -23.28 16.22 2.36
C VAL A 305 -22.45 14.99 2.07
N PHE A 306 -22.03 14.26 3.10
CA PHE A 306 -21.12 13.14 2.96
C PHE A 306 -21.74 11.82 3.42
N SER A 307 -21.26 10.72 2.85
CA SER A 307 -21.53 9.38 3.38
C SER A 307 -20.30 8.50 3.26
N LEU A 308 -20.21 7.54 4.17
CA LEU A 308 -19.18 6.50 4.20
C LEU A 308 -19.85 5.15 4.13
N GLN A 309 -19.17 4.19 3.50
CA GLN A 309 -19.60 2.81 3.54
C GLN A 309 -19.45 2.20 4.94
N LYS A 310 -20.29 1.20 5.19
CA LYS A 310 -20.20 0.33 6.37
C LYS A 310 -19.37 -0.89 6.01
N TYR A 311 -18.59 -1.37 6.96
CA TYR A 311 -17.81 -2.59 6.80
C TYR A 311 -18.43 -3.67 7.69
N PRO A 312 -18.56 -4.91 7.20
CA PRO A 312 -18.95 -6.02 8.05
C PRO A 312 -17.85 -6.30 9.07
N GLU A 313 -18.24 -6.69 10.29
CA GLU A 313 -17.30 -7.19 11.29
C GLU A 313 -16.77 -8.56 10.88
N GLY A 314 -15.54 -8.86 11.29
CA GLY A 314 -14.92 -10.16 11.10
C GLY A 314 -14.08 -10.56 12.31
N TYR A 315 -14.02 -11.87 12.58
CA TYR A 315 -13.10 -12.41 13.57
C TYR A 315 -11.67 -12.35 13.02
N CYS A 316 -10.77 -11.72 13.77
CA CYS A 316 -9.36 -11.60 13.43
C CYS A 316 -8.55 -12.67 14.16
N HIS A 317 -7.96 -13.62 13.43
CA HIS A 317 -7.11 -14.67 14.00
C HIS A 317 -5.83 -14.12 14.64
N PHE A 318 -5.36 -12.95 14.21
CA PHE A 318 -4.18 -12.31 14.80
C PHE A 318 -4.47 -11.68 16.17
N THR A 319 -5.56 -10.90 16.29
CA THR A 319 -5.89 -10.22 17.56
C THR A 319 -6.73 -11.09 18.50
N GLY A 320 -7.44 -12.10 17.97
CA GLY A 320 -8.40 -12.91 18.73
C GLY A 320 -9.71 -12.17 19.02
N GLU A 321 -10.05 -11.16 18.23
CA GLU A 321 -11.18 -10.26 18.46
C GLU A 321 -12.06 -10.14 17.23
N ILE A 322 -13.35 -9.89 17.43
CA ILE A 322 -14.26 -9.42 16.38
C ILE A 322 -14.03 -7.92 16.21
N SER A 323 -13.76 -7.48 14.98
CA SER A 323 -13.61 -6.07 14.67
C SER A 323 -14.02 -5.77 13.24
N GLU A 324 -14.44 -4.54 12.97
CA GLU A 324 -14.66 -4.04 11.62
C GLU A 324 -13.33 -3.60 10.97
N PRO A 325 -13.16 -3.76 9.64
CA PRO A 325 -12.09 -3.14 8.88
C PRO A 325 -11.95 -1.64 9.16
N ARG A 326 -10.69 -1.19 9.23
CA ARG A 326 -10.27 0.21 9.36
C ARG A 326 -9.32 0.53 8.20
N PRO A 327 -9.82 0.71 6.96
CA PRO A 327 -8.94 0.84 5.80
C PRO A 327 -8.01 2.06 5.86
N ALA A 328 -6.93 2.03 5.08
CA ALA A 328 -5.98 3.14 4.96
C ALA A 328 -6.59 4.40 4.33
N PHE A 329 -7.77 4.28 3.72
CA PHE A 329 -8.44 5.36 3.01
C PHE A 329 -9.92 5.41 3.35
N ALA A 330 -10.45 6.63 3.44
CA ALA A 330 -11.89 6.86 3.41
C ALA A 330 -12.36 6.98 1.97
N TRP A 331 -13.30 6.11 1.58
CA TRP A 331 -14.01 6.20 0.32
C TRP A 331 -15.28 7.03 0.51
N LEU A 332 -15.07 8.34 0.46
CA LEU A 332 -16.08 9.35 0.79
C LEU A 332 -16.99 9.58 -0.42
N LYS A 333 -18.30 9.48 -0.22
CA LYS A 333 -19.30 9.84 -1.23
C LYS A 333 -19.88 11.21 -0.91
N CYS A 334 -19.89 12.11 -1.88
CA CYS A 334 -20.63 13.36 -1.83
C CYS A 334 -22.09 13.14 -2.27
N ASN A 335 -23.03 13.72 -1.55
CA ASN A 335 -24.48 13.62 -1.72
C ASN A 335 -25.08 14.99 -2.12
N ASN A 336 -26.40 15.14 -2.02
CA ASN A 336 -27.12 16.42 -2.16
C ASN A 336 -26.82 17.18 -3.47
N GLY A 337 -26.88 16.49 -4.60
CA GLY A 337 -26.68 17.10 -5.92
C GLY A 337 -25.23 17.44 -6.25
N ILE A 338 -24.26 17.05 -5.40
CA ILE A 338 -22.84 17.18 -5.73
C ILE A 338 -22.47 16.05 -6.70
N ASP A 339 -22.22 16.41 -7.96
CA ASP A 339 -21.87 15.44 -9.00
C ASP A 339 -20.37 15.17 -9.13
N ASP A 340 -19.50 16.03 -8.58
CA ASP A 340 -18.06 15.85 -8.56
C ASP A 340 -17.49 16.11 -7.16
N CYS A 341 -17.16 15.02 -6.46
CA CYS A 341 -16.68 15.09 -5.09
C CYS A 341 -15.23 15.62 -5.01
N GLU A 342 -14.41 15.42 -6.05
CA GLU A 342 -13.02 15.90 -6.07
C GLU A 342 -13.02 17.42 -6.16
N SER A 343 -13.81 17.97 -7.09
CA SER A 343 -14.01 19.41 -7.23
C SER A 343 -14.62 20.03 -5.98
N TYR A 344 -15.59 19.38 -5.35
CA TYR A 344 -16.20 19.86 -4.11
C TYR A 344 -15.22 19.92 -2.94
N LEU A 345 -14.47 18.83 -2.68
CA LEU A 345 -13.43 18.81 -1.64
C LEU A 345 -12.33 19.85 -1.91
N ARG A 346 -11.99 20.08 -3.18
CA ARG A 346 -11.04 21.13 -3.57
C ARG A 346 -11.52 22.53 -3.19
N GLY A 347 -12.83 22.79 -3.28
CA GLY A 347 -13.46 24.02 -2.78
C GLY A 347 -13.33 24.20 -1.26
N LEU A 348 -13.18 23.11 -0.51
CA LEU A 348 -12.84 23.10 0.92
C LEU A 348 -11.32 23.13 1.17
N SER A 349 -10.54 23.43 0.14
CA SER A 349 -9.08 23.39 0.13
C SER A 349 -8.49 22.00 0.44
N ILE A 350 -9.26 20.92 0.27
CA ILE A 350 -8.81 19.53 0.44
C ILE A 350 -8.46 18.95 -0.93
N ILE A 351 -7.23 18.45 -1.10
CA ILE A 351 -6.84 17.70 -2.30
C ILE A 351 -7.02 16.21 -1.98
N ALA A 352 -7.95 15.57 -2.68
CA ALA A 352 -8.26 14.14 -2.58
C ALA A 352 -8.16 13.51 -3.98
N ARG A 353 -8.31 12.18 -4.07
CA ARG A 353 -8.29 11.50 -5.37
C ARG A 353 -9.71 11.17 -5.84
N GLY A 354 -10.14 11.74 -6.97
CA GLY A 354 -11.50 11.57 -7.49
C GLY A 354 -11.83 10.18 -8.02
N GLY A 355 -13.11 9.82 -7.93
CA GLY A 355 -13.61 8.48 -8.21
C GLY A 355 -13.45 8.01 -9.65
N LYS A 356 -13.49 8.95 -10.61
CA LYS A 356 -13.22 8.69 -12.04
C LYS A 356 -11.90 7.96 -12.25
N ARG A 357 -10.86 8.29 -11.47
CA ARG A 357 -9.53 7.68 -11.59
C ARG A 357 -9.51 6.21 -11.16
N PHE A 358 -10.47 5.77 -10.37
CA PHE A 358 -10.62 4.39 -9.90
C PHE A 358 -11.59 3.57 -10.75
N GLY A 359 -12.11 4.13 -11.85
CA GLY A 359 -13.19 3.52 -12.63
C GLY A 359 -14.56 3.61 -11.95
N ALA A 360 -14.76 4.55 -11.03
CA ALA A 360 -15.99 4.73 -10.28
C ALA A 360 -16.68 6.08 -10.56
N ASP A 361 -17.89 6.21 -10.00
CA ASP A 361 -18.71 7.41 -10.10
C ASP A 361 -17.98 8.64 -9.54
N PRO A 362 -18.05 9.82 -10.19
CA PRO A 362 -17.35 11.03 -9.75
C PRO A 362 -17.83 11.59 -8.40
N LYS A 363 -18.97 11.10 -7.89
CA LYS A 363 -19.48 11.38 -6.55
C LYS A 363 -18.61 10.80 -5.44
N TYR A 364 -17.64 9.94 -5.76
CA TYR A 364 -16.73 9.37 -4.78
C TYR A 364 -15.34 10.02 -4.82
N CYS A 365 -14.69 10.06 -3.67
CA CYS A 365 -13.30 10.47 -3.49
C CYS A 365 -12.59 9.58 -2.49
N ARG A 366 -11.33 9.26 -2.78
CA ARG A 366 -10.41 8.61 -1.83
C ARG A 366 -9.66 9.67 -1.02
N VAL A 367 -9.80 9.62 0.29
CA VAL A 367 -9.09 10.49 1.25
C VAL A 367 -8.15 9.63 2.10
N SER A 368 -6.88 10.04 2.22
CA SER A 368 -5.88 9.33 3.04
C SER A 368 -6.14 9.45 4.53
N MET A 369 -6.19 8.31 5.23
CA MET A 369 -6.32 8.22 6.70
C MET A 369 -4.97 8.02 7.41
N VAL A 370 -3.93 7.70 6.62
CA VAL A 370 -2.61 7.29 7.11
C VAL A 370 -1.59 8.44 7.17
N GLY A 371 -2.06 9.68 6.99
CA GLY A 371 -1.25 10.90 7.18
C GLY A 371 -1.01 11.26 8.65
N LYS A 372 -0.35 12.38 8.89
CA LYS A 372 -0.08 12.87 10.25
C LYS A 372 -1.35 13.28 10.99
N GLU A 373 -1.28 13.36 12.31
CA GLU A 373 -2.41 13.68 13.18
C GLU A 373 -2.95 15.11 12.97
N ASP A 374 -2.07 16.09 12.74
CA ASP A 374 -2.42 17.47 12.40
C ASP A 374 -3.19 17.56 11.08
N GLN A 375 -2.74 16.82 10.04
CA GLN A 375 -3.44 16.72 8.76
C GLN A 375 -4.84 16.11 8.92
N PHE A 376 -4.96 15.08 9.77
CA PHE A 376 -6.23 14.42 10.04
C PHE A 376 -7.19 15.34 10.82
N ASN A 377 -6.72 16.04 11.84
CA ASN A 377 -7.55 16.99 12.59
C ASN A 377 -8.03 18.15 11.71
N GLU A 378 -7.18 18.64 10.80
CA GLU A 378 -7.55 19.66 9.83
C GLU A 378 -8.60 19.16 8.81
N LEU A 379 -8.53 17.88 8.41
CA LEU A 379 -9.59 17.25 7.61
C LEU A 379 -10.93 17.31 8.34
N LEU A 380 -10.98 16.84 9.60
CA LEU A 380 -12.20 16.82 10.39
C LEU A 380 -12.78 18.23 10.53
N ARG A 381 -11.95 19.22 10.88
CA ARG A 381 -12.37 20.63 10.99
C ARG A 381 -13.05 21.13 9.71
N ARG A 382 -12.46 20.86 8.54
CA ARG A 382 -12.97 21.32 7.25
C ARG A 382 -14.27 20.61 6.84
N LEU A 383 -14.37 19.30 7.10
CA LEU A 383 -15.61 18.57 6.86
C LEU A 383 -16.72 19.06 7.79
N SER A 384 -16.46 19.23 9.09
CA SER A 384 -17.45 19.70 10.07
C SER A 384 -18.04 21.07 9.72
N ASN A 385 -17.24 21.99 9.18
CA ASN A 385 -17.69 23.33 8.79
C ASN A 385 -18.83 23.34 7.75
N VAL A 386 -18.92 22.31 6.90
CA VAL A 386 -20.02 22.19 5.92
C VAL A 386 -21.17 21.31 6.41
N THR A 387 -20.97 20.57 7.51
CA THR A 387 -22.02 19.77 8.15
C THR A 387 -22.97 20.61 9.01
N GLY A 388 -22.49 21.73 9.60
CA GLY A 388 -23.27 22.57 10.51
C GLY A 388 -24.26 23.53 9.85
N ASN A 389 -24.08 23.85 8.57
CA ASN A 389 -24.90 24.87 7.88
C ASN A 389 -26.24 24.34 7.33
N SER A 390 -26.51 23.03 7.43
CA SER A 390 -27.72 22.41 6.87
C SER A 390 -28.96 22.47 7.78
N LYS A 391 -28.83 23.01 9.01
CA LYS A 391 -29.95 23.06 9.99
C LYS A 391 -30.63 24.42 10.14
N ASN A 392 -30.19 25.45 9.40
CA ASN A 392 -30.70 26.83 9.56
C ASN A 392 -31.49 27.37 8.34
N GLU A 393 -31.96 26.51 7.45
CA GLU A 393 -32.89 26.92 6.39
C GLU A 393 -34.26 26.25 6.59
N HIS A 394 -35.02 26.77 7.55
CA HIS A 394 -36.47 26.62 7.66
C HIS A 394 -37.11 27.98 7.92
#